data_AF-A0A2N5KDC5-F1
#
_entry.id   AF-A0A2N5KDC5-F1
#
_cell.length_a   1.000
_cell.length_b   1.000
_cell.length_c   1.000
_cell.angle_alpha   90.00
_cell.angle_beta   90.00
_cell.angle_gamma   90.00
#
_symmetry.space_group_name_H-M   'P 1'
#
loop_
_entity.id
_entity.type
_entity.pdbx_description
1 polymer ?
#
loop_
_entity_poly.entity_id
_entity_poly.type
_entity_poly.pdbx_seq_one_letter_code
_entity_poly.pdbx_strand_id
1 'polypeptide(L)' 'MDRNKDVIWRRGENISSFEVESAVNGFPSVLESTAVAVPSEHTEDEIKVAVTPKPGKTVDPTELSLHEQANTGGAH' A
#
# COMPACT_ATOMS: atom_id res chain seq x y z
N MET A 1 0.73 -18.18 -16.76
CA MET A 1 1.52 -17.59 -15.66
C MET A 1 1.43 -16.10 -15.83
N ASP A 2 0.28 -15.58 -15.45
CA ASP A 2 -0.32 -14.36 -15.99
C ASP A 2 0.08 -13.18 -15.09
N ARG A 3 1.00 -12.33 -15.55
CA ARG A 3 1.47 -11.13 -14.82
C ARG A 3 0.52 -9.93 -14.98
N ASN A 4 -0.78 -10.16 -15.08
CA ASN A 4 -1.75 -9.12 -15.46
C ASN A 4 -2.70 -8.70 -14.31
N LYS A 5 -2.28 -8.87 -13.04
CA LYS A 5 -3.16 -8.58 -11.89
C LYS A 5 -2.55 -7.72 -10.78
N ASP A 6 -1.26 -7.40 -10.83
CA ASP A 6 -0.56 -6.71 -9.72
C ASP A 6 -0.13 -5.27 -10.06
N VAL A 7 -0.74 -4.66 -11.08
CA VAL A 7 -0.38 -3.31 -11.54
C VAL A 7 -1.51 -2.34 -11.21
N ILE A 8 -1.20 -1.36 -10.35
CA ILE A 8 -2.08 -0.22 -10.06
C ILE A 8 -1.53 1.01 -10.79
N TRP A 9 -2.37 1.68 -11.59
CA TRP A 9 -1.94 2.83 -12.39
C TRP A 9 -2.25 4.15 -11.67
N ARG A 10 -1.22 4.87 -11.23
CA ARG A 10 -1.39 6.14 -10.50
C ARG A 10 -0.38 7.16 -10.99
N ARG A 11 -0.82 8.36 -11.40
CA ARG A 11 0.08 9.47 -11.81
C ARG A 11 1.03 9.14 -12.97
N GLY A 12 0.63 8.21 -13.84
CA GLY A 12 1.47 7.75 -14.95
C GLY A 12 2.53 6.71 -14.55
N GLU A 13 2.51 6.23 -13.31
CA GLU A 13 3.43 5.22 -12.80
C GLU A 13 2.73 3.87 -12.61
N ASN A 14 3.48 2.79 -12.84
CA ASN A 14 3.03 1.43 -12.55
C ASN A 14 3.41 1.11 -11.09
N ILE A 15 2.42 1.09 -10.20
CA ILE A 15 2.64 0.74 -8.81
C ILE A 15 2.39 -0.75 -8.62
N SER A 16 3.38 -1.44 -8.07
CA SER A 16 3.30 -2.85 -7.69
C SER A 16 2.52 -2.99 -6.39
N SER A 17 1.38 -3.70 -6.41
CA SER A 17 0.62 -4.02 -5.20
C SER A 17 1.48 -4.74 -4.16
N PHE A 18 2.35 -5.65 -4.62
CA PHE A 18 3.25 -6.41 -3.76
C PHE A 18 4.27 -5.53 -3.03
N GLU A 19 4.83 -4.51 -3.68
CA GLU A 19 5.77 -3.61 -3.01
C GLU A 19 5.08 -2.78 -1.93
N VAL A 20 3.86 -2.31 -2.21
CA VAL A 20 3.02 -1.60 -1.22
C VAL A 20 2.70 -2.50 -0.03
N GLU A 21 2.27 -3.74 -0.29
CA GLU A 21 1.98 -4.72 0.78
C GLU A 21 3.22 -5.05 1.60
N SER A 22 4.37 -5.23 0.95
CA SER A 22 5.64 -5.53 1.62
C SER A 22 6.08 -4.38 2.54
N ALA A 23 5.93 -3.13 2.10
CA ALA A 23 6.24 -1.96 2.91
C ALA A 23 5.31 -1.85 4.13
N VAL A 24 4.00 -2.02 3.93
CA VAL A 24 2.99 -1.98 4.98
C VAL A 24 3.16 -3.11 5.99
N ASN A 25 3.50 -4.32 5.52
CA ASN A 25 3.79 -5.47 6.38
C ASN A 25 5.08 -5.30 7.20
N GLY A 26 5.95 -4.36 6.82
CA GLY A 26 7.10 -3.94 7.63
C GLY A 26 6.72 -3.20 8.91
N PHE A 27 5.47 -2.71 9.03
CA PHE A 27 5.05 -1.97 10.20
C PHE A 27 4.88 -2.90 11.42
N PRO A 28 5.46 -2.56 12.60
CA PRO A 28 5.50 -3.47 13.75
C PRO A 28 4.14 -3.95 14.24
N SER A 29 3.08 -3.16 14.04
CA SER A 29 1.72 -3.47 14.48
C SER A 29 0.88 -4.19 13.40
N VAL A 30 1.38 -4.35 12.18
CA VAL A 30 0.68 -5.04 11.07
C VAL A 30 1.02 -6.52 11.08
N LEU A 31 0.01 -7.38 10.99
CA LEU A 31 0.16 -8.81 10.78
C LEU A 31 0.29 -9.13 9.29
N GLU A 32 -0.63 -8.60 8.48
CA GLU A 32 -0.68 -8.75 7.03
C GLU A 32 -1.48 -7.59 6.41
N SER A 33 -1.30 -7.37 5.10
CA SER A 33 -1.99 -6.34 4.34
C SER A 33 -2.25 -6.79 2.90
N THR A 34 -3.20 -6.09 2.26
CA THR A 34 -3.55 -6.32 0.85
C THR A 34 -3.81 -4.98 0.18
N ALA A 35 -3.12 -4.71 -0.93
CA ALA A 35 -3.25 -3.49 -1.72
C ALA A 35 -4.11 -3.75 -2.97
N VAL A 36 -5.12 -2.92 -3.18
CA VAL A 36 -6.03 -3.02 -4.33
C VAL A 36 -6.22 -1.67 -5.01
N ALA A 37 -6.31 -1.68 -6.33
CA ALA A 37 -6.76 -0.51 -7.09
C ALA A 37 -8.25 -0.27 -6.78
N VAL A 38 -8.58 0.98 -6.47
CA VAL A 38 -9.97 1.44 -6.37
C VAL A 38 -10.17 2.60 -7.34
N PRO A 39 -11.35 2.67 -7.99
CA PRO A 39 -11.65 3.79 -8.87
C PRO A 39 -11.65 5.08 -8.05
N SER A 40 -10.88 6.08 -8.48
CA SER A 40 -10.95 7.43 -7.94
C SER A 40 -12.03 8.25 -8.64
N GLU A 41 -12.46 9.32 -7.99
CA GLU A 41 -13.28 10.36 -8.62
C GLU A 41 -12.49 11.18 -9.66
N HIS A 42 -11.16 11.17 -9.55
CA HIS A 42 -10.25 11.71 -10.54
C HIS A 42 -9.87 10.59 -11.54
N THR A 43 -9.46 10.94 -12.76
CA THR A 43 -9.25 10.01 -13.90
C THR A 43 -8.17 8.93 -13.71
N GLU A 44 -7.65 8.73 -12.50
CA GLU A 44 -6.54 7.86 -12.15
C GLU A 44 -6.95 6.89 -11.04
N ASP A 45 -6.41 5.66 -11.02
CA ASP A 45 -6.74 4.72 -9.94
C ASP A 45 -6.10 5.17 -8.61
N GLU A 46 -6.83 4.98 -7.52
CA GLU A 46 -6.31 5.14 -6.17
C GLU A 46 -5.92 3.79 -5.57
N ILE A 47 -4.99 3.80 -4.61
CA ILE A 47 -4.57 2.59 -3.90
C ILE A 47 -5.31 2.55 -2.57
N LYS A 48 -6.06 1.47 -2.36
CA LYS A 48 -6.63 1.13 -1.06
C LYS A 48 -5.85 -0.03 -0.46
N VAL A 49 -5.39 0.13 0.78
CA VAL A 49 -4.73 -0.94 1.53
C VAL A 49 -5.63 -1.39 2.66
N ALA A 50 -5.97 -2.68 2.68
CA ALA A 50 -6.60 -3.34 3.81
C ALA A 50 -5.50 -3.87 4.74
N VAL A 51 -5.64 -3.63 6.04
CA VAL A 51 -4.60 -3.96 7.02
C VAL A 51 -5.19 -4.78 8.16
N THR A 52 -4.56 -5.90 8.46
CA THR A 52 -4.88 -6.72 9.64
C THR A 52 -3.86 -6.41 10.73
N PRO A 53 -4.26 -5.84 11.88
CA PRO A 53 -3.35 -5.60 12.99
C PRO A 53 -2.95 -6.92 13.68
N LYS A 54 -1.78 -6.92 14.31
CA LYS A 54 -1.39 -8.01 15.22
C LYS A 54 -2.34 -8.09 16.43
N PRO A 55 -2.50 -9.28 17.06
CA PRO A 55 -3.34 -9.43 18.23
C PRO A 55 -3.00 -8.41 19.33
N GLY A 56 -4.02 -7.69 19.81
CA GLY A 56 -3.85 -6.67 20.86
C GLY A 56 -3.15 -5.38 20.40
N LYS A 57 -2.95 -5.20 19.09
CA LYS A 57 -2.46 -3.95 18.49
C LYS A 57 -3.59 -3.26 17.73
N THR A 58 -3.44 -1.95 17.62
CA THR A 58 -4.21 -1.10 16.70
C THR A 58 -3.25 -0.52 15.69
N VAL A 59 -3.70 -0.34 14.45
CA VAL A 59 -2.95 0.35 13.41
C VAL A 59 -3.63 1.68 13.19
N ASP A 60 -2.94 2.77 13.49
CA ASP A 60 -3.40 4.10 13.14
C ASP A 60 -3.02 4.40 11.68
N PRO A 61 -3.97 4.80 10.82
CA PRO A 61 -3.68 5.12 9.42
C PRO A 61 -2.65 6.24 9.23
N THR A 62 -2.59 7.20 10.17
CA THR A 62 -1.66 8.32 10.15
C THR A 62 -0.24 7.84 10.43
N GLU A 63 -0.07 6.98 11.44
CA GLU A 63 1.23 6.37 11.75
C GLU A 63 1.74 5.50 10.61
N LEU A 64 0.83 4.78 9.95
CA LEU A 64 1.17 3.95 8.79
C LEU A 64 1.59 4.81 7.58
N SER A 65 0.88 5.91 7.30
CA SER A 65 1.23 6.84 6.22
C SER A 65 2.59 7.52 6.43
N LEU A 66 2.96 7.79 7.68
CA LEU A 66 4.27 8.33 8.04
C LEU A 66 5.39 7.30 7.92
N HIS A 67 5.11 6.02 8.23
CA HIS A 67 6.05 4.92 8.07
C HIS A 67 6.45 4.70 6.60
N GLU A 68 5.47 4.71 5.69
CA GLU A 68 5.72 4.61 4.25
C GLU A 68 6.61 5.75 3.75
N GLN A 69 6.26 6.99 4.09
CA GLN A 69 7.02 8.19 3.68
C GLN A 69 8.47 8.18 4.19
N ALA A 70 8.71 7.64 5.39
CA ALA A 70 10.04 7.50 5.97
C ALA A 70 10.89 6.39 5.31
N ASN A 71 10.24 5.37 4.72
CA ASN A 71 10.91 4.26 4.05
C ASN A 71 11.07 4.46 2.54
N THR A 72 10.27 5.33 1.91
CA THR A 72 10.53 5.85 0.57
C THR A 72 11.66 6.88 0.63
N GLY A 73 12.89 6.41 0.86
CA GLY A 73 14.07 7.15 0.44
C GLY A 73 13.95 7.44 -1.05
N GLY A 74 13.78 8.72 -1.39
CA GLY A 74 13.28 9.19 -2.68
C GLY A 74 13.93 8.55 -3.90
N ALA A 75 13.08 8.09 -4.80
CA ALA A 75 13.33 8.11 -6.22
C ALA A 75 12.18 8.92 -6.84
N HIS A 76 12.36 10.24 -6.86
CA HIS A 76 11.76 11.08 -7.90
C HIS A 76 12.70 11.07 -9.10
#